data_AF-A0A961VMB0-F1
#
_entry.id   AF-A0A961VMB0-F1
#
_cell.length_a   1.000
_cell.length_b   1.000
_cell.length_c   1.000
_cell.angle_alpha   90.00
_cell.angle_beta   90.00
_cell.angle_gamma   90.00
#
_symmetry.space_group_name_H-M   'P 1'
#
loop_
_entity.id
_entity.type
_entity.pdbx_description
1 polymer ?
#
loop_
_entity_poly.entity_id
_entity_poly.type
_entity_poly.pdbx_seq_one_letter_code
_entity_poly.pdbx_strand_id
1 'polypeptide(L)'
;MKVVLIAAALVVASGAAQAAVPAFKATCAKTEVHADDAGKVFFGKKEAKLAVDKPPHWEATKGKLTVTIDAEAGKPIAVSYARKASGDGKKPATSGVCTVK
;
A
#
# COMPACT_ATOMS: atom_id res chain seq x y z
N MET A 1 39.34 -40.91 -14.62
CA MET A 1 39.11 -41.30 -13.21
C MET A 1 39.41 -40.10 -12.30
N LYS A 2 38.61 -39.93 -11.24
CA LYS A 2 38.70 -38.94 -10.13
C LYS A 2 38.41 -37.48 -10.54
N VAL A 3 37.15 -37.02 -10.46
CA VAL A 3 36.47 -36.46 -9.27
C VAL A 3 37.04 -35.09 -8.91
N VAL A 4 36.27 -34.01 -9.07
CA VAL A 4 35.88 -33.08 -8.00
C VAL A 4 34.68 -32.25 -8.48
N LEU A 5 33.62 -32.31 -7.70
CA LEU A 5 32.42 -31.49 -7.75
C LEU A 5 32.75 -30.03 -7.45
N ILE A 6 32.29 -29.07 -8.26
CA ILE A 6 31.87 -27.78 -7.74
C ILE A 6 30.57 -27.39 -8.44
N ALA A 7 29.47 -27.69 -7.74
CA ALA A 7 28.17 -27.13 -8.02
C ALA A 7 28.27 -25.61 -7.99
N ALA A 8 28.10 -24.96 -9.14
CA ALA A 8 27.92 -23.52 -9.20
C ALA A 8 26.56 -23.22 -8.56
N ALA A 9 26.60 -22.77 -7.31
CA ALA A 9 25.45 -22.33 -6.55
C ALA A 9 24.70 -21.26 -7.35
N LEU A 10 23.52 -21.63 -7.85
CA LEU A 10 22.47 -20.70 -8.25
C LEU A 10 22.07 -19.92 -6.98
N VAL A 11 22.76 -18.82 -6.70
CA VAL A 11 22.27 -17.82 -5.75
C VAL A 11 21.12 -17.12 -6.46
N VAL A 12 19.93 -17.70 -6.33
CA VAL A 12 18.68 -16.99 -6.53
C VAL A 12 18.69 -15.93 -5.44
N ALA A 13 19.10 -14.71 -5.80
CA ALA A 13 18.88 -13.54 -4.98
C ALA A 13 17.38 -13.46 -4.76
N SER A 14 16.93 -14.00 -3.63
CA SER A 14 15.57 -13.86 -3.16
C SER A 14 15.40 -12.36 -2.98
N GLY A 15 14.67 -11.74 -3.91
CA GLY A 15 14.41 -10.31 -3.89
C GLY A 15 13.96 -9.96 -2.49
N ALA A 16 14.73 -9.09 -1.84
CA ALA A 16 14.37 -8.55 -0.54
C ALA A 16 12.90 -8.14 -0.65
N ALA A 17 12.04 -8.72 0.17
CA ALA A 17 10.64 -8.34 0.27
C ALA A 17 10.62 -6.84 0.52
N GLN A 18 10.33 -6.08 -0.53
CA GLN A 18 10.47 -4.64 -0.59
C GLN A 18 9.35 -4.01 0.22
N ALA A 19 9.44 -4.03 1.56
CA ALA A 19 8.58 -3.27 2.49
C ALA A 19 7.14 -3.09 1.96
N ALA A 20 6.56 -4.18 1.46
CA ALA A 20 5.40 -4.10 0.61
C ALA A 20 4.22 -3.73 1.51
N VAL A 21 3.39 -2.79 1.08
CA VAL A 21 2.13 -2.52 1.77
C VAL A 21 1.42 -3.89 1.89
N PRO A 22 1.06 -4.34 3.10
CA PRO A 22 0.41 -5.62 3.25
C PRO A 22 -0.89 -5.65 2.44
N ALA A 23 -1.22 -6.81 1.87
CA ALA A 23 -2.46 -6.94 1.12
C ALA A 23 -3.66 -6.69 2.04
N PHE A 24 -4.53 -5.75 1.68
CA PHE A 24 -5.72 -5.44 2.44
C PHE A 24 -6.85 -5.00 1.51
N LYS A 25 -8.09 -5.11 1.98
CA LYS A 25 -9.27 -4.59 1.30
C LYS A 25 -10.06 -3.71 2.25
N ALA A 26 -10.21 -2.44 1.90
CA ALA A 26 -10.91 -1.45 2.69
C ALA A 26 -11.97 -0.74 1.84
N THR A 27 -13.03 -0.27 2.51
CA THR A 27 -14.06 0.58 1.89
C THR A 27 -13.99 1.95 2.52
N CYS A 28 -13.59 2.95 1.75
CA CYS A 28 -13.51 4.36 2.15
C CYS A 28 -14.73 5.10 1.59
N ALA A 29 -15.73 5.34 2.44
CA ALA A 29 -17.03 5.92 2.08
C ALA A 29 -17.78 5.13 0.98
N LYS A 30 -17.48 5.39 -0.31
CA LYS A 30 -18.04 4.69 -1.49
C LYS A 30 -16.97 4.17 -2.45
N THR A 31 -15.71 4.31 -2.11
CA THR A 31 -14.58 3.86 -2.93
C THR A 31 -13.92 2.68 -2.27
N GLU A 32 -13.75 1.60 -3.02
CA GLU A 32 -12.95 0.48 -2.57
C GLU A 32 -11.47 0.84 -2.65
N VAL A 33 -10.73 0.58 -1.59
CA VAL A 33 -9.28 0.77 -1.54
C VAL A 33 -8.67 -0.57 -1.18
N HIS A 34 -7.81 -1.10 -2.03
CA HIS A 34 -7.10 -2.34 -1.75
C HIS A 34 -5.63 -2.21 -2.05
N ALA A 35 -4.83 -3.04 -1.40
CA ALA A 35 -3.44 -3.27 -1.76
C ALA A 35 -3.29 -4.72 -2.24
N ASP A 36 -2.57 -4.89 -3.35
CA ASP A 36 -2.21 -6.22 -3.87
C ASP A 36 -0.99 -6.76 -3.13
N ASP A 37 -0.72 -8.07 -3.28
CA ASP A 37 0.44 -8.75 -2.70
C ASP A 37 1.79 -8.13 -3.13
N ALA A 38 1.80 -7.38 -4.23
CA ALA A 38 2.96 -6.63 -4.70
C ALA A 38 3.18 -5.28 -3.97
N GLY A 39 2.33 -4.92 -2.99
CA GLY A 39 2.41 -3.66 -2.25
C GLY A 39 1.89 -2.44 -3.02
N LYS A 40 1.23 -2.65 -4.16
CA LYS A 40 0.58 -1.59 -4.94
C LYS A 40 -0.78 -1.27 -4.36
N VAL A 41 -1.07 0.01 -4.16
CA VAL A 41 -2.35 0.48 -3.62
C VAL A 41 -3.25 0.96 -4.76
N PHE A 42 -4.50 0.53 -4.76
CA PHE A 42 -5.50 0.86 -5.76
C PHE A 42 -6.69 1.55 -5.12
N PHE A 43 -7.13 2.66 -5.73
CA PHE A 43 -8.37 3.34 -5.37
C PHE A 43 -9.41 3.03 -6.46
N GLY A 44 -10.29 2.07 -6.17
CA GLY A 44 -11.20 1.45 -7.12
C GLY A 44 -10.41 0.64 -8.16
N LYS A 45 -10.66 0.90 -9.45
CA LYS A 45 -9.99 0.23 -10.58
C LYS A 45 -8.71 0.92 -11.06
N LYS A 46 -8.13 1.81 -10.25
CA LYS A 46 -7.06 2.70 -10.69
C LYS A 46 -5.97 2.76 -9.64
N GLU A 47 -4.73 2.50 -10.05
CA GLU A 47 -3.54 2.56 -9.20
C GLU A 47 -3.39 3.96 -8.57
N ALA A 48 -2.96 3.98 -7.31
CA ALA A 48 -2.57 5.17 -6.56
C ALA A 48 -1.05 5.16 -6.37
N LYS A 49 -0.45 6.35 -6.31
CA LYS A 49 1.00 6.46 -6.14
C LYS A 49 1.33 6.45 -4.66
N LEU A 50 2.20 5.54 -4.24
CA LEU A 50 2.74 5.54 -2.88
C LEU A 50 3.62 6.79 -2.70
N ALA A 51 3.20 7.66 -1.79
CA ALA A 51 3.93 8.85 -1.35
C ALA A 51 4.89 8.53 -0.20
N VAL A 52 4.51 7.62 0.70
CA VAL A 52 5.34 7.12 1.80
C VAL A 52 5.27 5.61 1.84
N ASP A 53 6.43 4.96 1.82
CA ASP A 53 6.61 3.51 1.85
C ASP A 53 7.43 3.05 3.06
N LYS A 54 7.00 3.42 4.28
CA LYS A 54 7.79 3.18 5.50
C LYS A 54 7.03 2.31 6.51
N PRO A 55 7.25 0.99 6.55
CA PRO A 55 6.60 0.12 7.52
C PRO A 55 6.76 0.64 8.97
N PRO A 56 5.70 0.58 9.81
CA PRO A 56 4.35 0.04 9.55
C PRO A 56 3.37 1.06 8.95
N HIS A 57 3.86 2.13 8.33
CA HIS A 57 3.08 3.27 7.86
C HIS A 57 3.27 3.55 6.36
N TRP A 58 2.18 3.61 5.62
CA TRP A 58 2.22 3.89 4.20
C TRP A 58 1.20 4.97 3.83
N GLU A 59 1.57 5.84 2.90
CA GLU A 59 0.66 6.85 2.38
C GLU A 59 0.55 6.71 0.88
N ALA A 60 -0.66 6.46 0.38
CA ALA A 60 -0.97 6.45 -1.04
C ALA A 60 -1.69 7.75 -1.42
N THR A 61 -1.23 8.40 -2.47
CA THR A 61 -1.79 9.66 -2.96
C THR A 61 -2.25 9.53 -4.41
N LYS A 62 -3.36 10.19 -4.70
CA LYS A 62 -3.93 10.23 -6.05
C LYS A 62 -4.75 11.49 -6.25
N GLY A 63 -4.18 12.44 -6.99
CA GLY A 63 -4.76 13.75 -7.19
C GLY A 63 -4.96 14.48 -5.85
N LYS A 64 -6.21 14.68 -5.44
CA LYS A 64 -6.57 15.36 -4.18
C LYS A 64 -6.89 14.39 -3.03
N LEU A 65 -6.82 13.08 -3.25
CA LEU A 65 -7.10 12.05 -2.24
C LEU A 65 -5.78 11.44 -1.76
N THR A 66 -5.57 11.45 -0.45
CA THR A 66 -4.51 10.74 0.26
C THR A 66 -5.17 9.66 1.09
N VAL A 67 -4.61 8.46 1.10
CA VAL A 67 -5.00 7.35 1.97
C VAL A 67 -3.77 6.99 2.78
N THR A 68 -3.95 6.92 4.08
CA THR A 68 -2.95 6.54 5.06
C THR A 68 -3.28 5.14 5.54
N ILE A 69 -2.28 4.26 5.51
CA ILE A 69 -2.38 2.85 5.87
C ILE A 69 -1.39 2.61 7.00
N ASP A 70 -1.91 2.20 8.15
CA ASP A 70 -1.12 1.76 9.28
C ASP A 70 -1.36 0.26 9.48
N ALA A 71 -0.33 -0.54 9.25
CA ALA A 71 -0.36 -1.99 9.45
C ALA A 71 0.73 -2.40 10.42
N GLU A 72 0.50 -2.12 11.69
CA GLU A 72 1.34 -2.57 12.78
C GLU A 72 1.16 -4.08 13.02
N ALA A 73 2.27 -4.78 13.26
CA ALA A 73 2.23 -6.21 13.55
C ALA A 73 1.41 -6.49 14.82
N GLY A 74 0.43 -7.38 14.72
CA GLY A 74 -0.45 -7.76 15.84
C GLY A 74 -1.61 -6.80 16.11
N LYS A 75 -1.84 -5.78 15.28
CA LYS A 75 -3.00 -4.90 15.33
C LYS A 75 -3.82 -4.99 14.04
N PRO A 76 -5.13 -4.68 14.08
CA PRO A 76 -5.90 -4.54 12.86
C PRO A 76 -5.34 -3.39 12.01
N ILE A 77 -5.35 -3.57 10.70
CA ILE A 77 -4.92 -2.54 9.75
C ILE A 77 -5.86 -1.34 9.91
N ALA A 78 -5.30 -0.17 10.18
CA ALA A 78 -6.03 1.08 10.22
C ALA A 78 -5.83 1.80 8.88
N VAL A 79 -6.94 2.09 8.19
CA VAL A 79 -6.90 2.81 6.91
C VAL A 79 -7.72 4.07 7.07
N SER A 80 -7.12 5.22 6.81
CA SER A 80 -7.79 6.51 6.84
C SER A 80 -7.61 7.22 5.51
N TYR A 81 -8.56 8.07 5.14
CA TYR A 81 -8.47 8.89 3.94
C TYR A 81 -8.59 10.37 4.27
N ALA A 82 -7.88 11.19 3.51
CA ALA A 82 -7.95 12.63 3.55
C ALA A 82 -8.03 13.15 2.11
N ARG A 83 -9.08 13.91 1.81
CA ARG A 83 -9.26 14.61 0.56
C ARG A 83 -9.05 16.10 0.80
N LYS A 84 -8.13 16.69 0.05
CA LYS A 84 -7.89 18.14 0.05
C LYS A 84 -9.09 18.89 -0.53
N ALA A 85 -9.31 20.11 -0.05
CA ALA A 85 -10.33 21.01 -0.59
C ALA A 85 -10.07 21.27 -2.08
N SER A 86 -11.15 21.56 -2.83
CA SER A 86 -10.99 22.02 -4.21
C SER A 86 -10.61 23.50 -4.23
N GLY A 87 -9.64 23.87 -5.07
CA GLY A 87 -9.18 25.26 -5.20
C GLY A 87 -10.31 26.25 -5.54
N ASP A 88 -11.38 25.77 -6.16
CA ASP A 88 -12.58 26.54 -6.49
C ASP A 88 -13.54 26.76 -5.30
N GLY A 89 -13.18 26.35 -4.08
CA GLY A 89 -14.02 26.49 -2.87
C GLY A 89 -15.26 25.58 -2.82
N LYS A 90 -15.63 24.91 -3.92
CA LYS A 90 -16.86 24.10 -4.03
C LYS A 90 -16.87 22.79 -3.23
N LYS A 91 -15.71 22.28 -2.82
CA LYS A 91 -15.62 21.04 -2.01
C LYS A 91 -14.67 21.24 -0.84
N PRO A 92 -15.15 21.16 0.41
CA PRO A 92 -14.29 21.27 1.57
C PRO A 92 -13.33 20.09 1.67
N ALA A 93 -12.27 20.27 2.46
CA ALA A 93 -11.42 19.14 2.83
C ALA A 93 -12.26 18.14 3.62
N THR A 94 -12.11 16.85 3.32
CA THR A 94 -12.88 15.77 3.95
C THR A 94 -11.93 14.67 4.37
N SER A 95 -12.01 14.22 5.60
CA SER A 95 -11.26 13.07 6.09
C SER A 95 -12.19 12.07 6.76
N GLY A 96 -11.76 10.82 6.84
CA GLY A 96 -12.50 9.77 7.52
C GLY A 96 -11.71 8.47 7.62
N VAL A 97 -12.23 7.54 8.41
CA VAL A 97 -11.67 6.19 8.55
C VAL A 97 -12.36 5.27 7.55
N CYS A 98 -11.61 4.34 6.98
CA CYS A 98 -12.12 3.31 6.08
C CYS A 98 -12.40 2.03 6.87
N THR A 99 -13.43 1.31 6.45
CA THR A 99 -13.74 0.00 7.03
C THR A 99 -12.92 -1.06 6.31
N VAL A 100 -11.94 -1.66 6.99
CA VAL A 100 -11.18 -2.82 6.48
C VAL A 100 -12.05 -4.07 6.60
N LYS A 101 -12.03 -4.93 5.58
CA LYS A 101 -12.75 -6.20 5.50
C LYS A 101 -11.79 -7.36 5.35
#